data_AF-A0A1Y2A4Q8-F1
#
_entry.id   AF-A0A1Y2A4Q8-F1
#
_cell.length_a   1.000
_cell.length_b   1.000
_cell.length_c   1.000
_cell.angle_alpha   90.00
_cell.angle_beta   90.00
_cell.angle_gamma   90.00
#
_symmetry.space_group_name_H-M   'P 1'
#
loop_
_entity.id
_entity.type
_entity.pdbx_description
1 polymer ?
#
loop_
_entity_poly.entity_id
_entity_poly.type
_entity_poly.pdbx_seq_one_letter_code
_entity_poly.pdbx_strand_id
1 'polypeptide(L)'
;MSNRKKFRFKSAEENSELTPSRDIPTDIDRSNEHLDDVEDQGKVPECDSTQSLSFAQRFRIVLPQELRDMVYDFLSHPLEDIVVRRSEVNHSPVHKRTVPRKRKFDIHFDPSVVGHDIAMEVVDHYYRRTLFVVQDVDDLINALDLDLFRTGQLPREHINRVRVDIRTHCHEFKASQLKGLETVYQRIGRNLHSLLELKNYQSCKLHLRIRTWGGSPRIHEYYRTIHYLRGIVKMLKNAGIHVFVEHVPIDQSRTSGSGDLTSQFDLPEEDWVKLQKVRLEYARKQINSQSLVPWINVYL
;
A
#
# COMPACT_ATOMS: atom_id res chain seq x y z
N MET A 1 56.62 14.84 10.77
CA MET A 1 56.06 16.13 10.31
C MET A 1 54.55 15.95 10.17
N SER A 2 53.79 16.42 11.16
CA SER A 2 52.36 16.17 11.32
C SER A 2 51.60 17.49 11.20
N ASN A 3 50.80 17.64 10.14
CA ASN A 3 50.01 18.85 9.87
C ASN A 3 48.60 18.69 10.44
N ARG A 4 48.39 19.14 11.68
CA ARG A 4 47.06 19.36 12.27
C ARG A 4 46.51 20.71 11.81
N LYS A 5 45.57 20.71 10.86
CA LYS A 5 44.73 21.88 10.55
C LYS A 5 43.65 22.02 11.63
N LYS A 6 43.73 23.12 12.39
CA LYS A 6 42.68 23.61 13.30
C LYS A 6 41.53 24.18 12.48
N PHE A 7 40.33 23.62 12.61
CA PHE A 7 39.10 24.29 12.17
C PHE A 7 38.44 24.98 13.37
N ARG A 8 38.26 26.30 13.24
CA ARG A 8 37.55 27.18 14.16
C ARG A 8 36.06 27.10 13.82
N PHE A 9 35.23 26.69 14.77
CA PHE A 9 33.79 26.92 14.73
C PHE A 9 33.53 28.40 15.02
N LYS A 10 32.83 29.09 14.13
CA LYS A 10 32.15 30.35 14.42
C LYS A 10 30.66 30.05 14.49
N SER A 11 30.08 30.32 15.65
CA SER A 11 28.65 30.43 15.90
C SER A 11 28.08 31.61 15.10
N ALA A 12 26.91 31.40 14.50
CA ALA A 12 26.06 32.45 13.96
C ALA A 12 24.69 32.29 14.61
N GLU A 13 24.48 33.10 15.65
CA GLU A 13 23.16 33.51 16.13
C GLU A 13 22.60 34.60 15.21
N GLU A 14 21.27 34.71 15.25
CA GLU A 14 20.45 35.85 14.82
C GLU A 14 20.37 36.19 13.32
N ASN A 15 19.21 35.87 12.74
CA ASN A 15 18.35 36.87 12.10
C ASN A 15 16.95 36.29 11.91
N SER A 16 16.04 36.66 12.82
CA SER A 16 14.60 36.51 12.63
C SER A 16 14.08 37.76 11.90
N GLU A 17 13.77 37.62 10.61
CA GLU A 17 12.95 38.59 9.91
C GLU A 17 11.63 37.95 9.50
N LEU A 18 10.58 38.48 10.12
CA LEU A 18 9.17 38.23 9.87
C LEU A 18 8.84 38.50 8.40
N THR A 19 8.26 37.52 7.73
CA THR A 19 7.51 37.74 6.48
C THR A 19 6.01 37.58 6.75
N PRO A 20 5.17 38.49 6.22
CA PRO A 20 3.75 38.51 6.54
C PRO A 20 3.01 37.37 5.81
N SER A 21 2.20 36.65 6.59
CA SER A 21 1.20 35.69 6.12
C SER A 21 0.29 36.36 5.10
N ARG A 22 0.33 35.89 3.85
CA ARG A 22 -0.69 36.21 2.86
C ARG A 22 -1.82 35.21 3.00
N ASP A 23 -2.94 35.68 3.52
CA ASP A 23 -4.21 34.99 3.52
C ASP A 23 -4.63 34.67 2.08
N ILE A 24 -4.71 33.38 1.78
CA ILE A 24 -5.32 32.87 0.55
C ILE A 24 -6.77 32.55 0.90
N PRO A 25 -7.77 33.25 0.33
CA PRO A 25 -9.16 32.88 0.48
C PRO A 25 -9.43 31.69 -0.45
N THR A 26 -9.44 30.48 0.11
CA THR A 26 -10.03 29.30 -0.54
C THR A 26 -11.49 29.18 -0.10
N ASP A 27 -12.34 30.01 -0.68
CA ASP A 27 -13.76 29.68 -0.86
C ASP A 27 -13.84 28.62 -1.96
N ILE A 28 -13.67 27.36 -1.56
CA ILE A 28 -14.16 26.23 -2.35
C ILE A 28 -15.34 25.70 -1.58
N ASP A 29 -16.50 26.19 -2.00
CA ASP A 29 -17.82 25.68 -1.66
C ASP A 29 -17.90 24.21 -2.11
N ARG A 30 -17.42 23.32 -1.24
CA ARG A 30 -17.76 21.90 -1.29
C ARG A 30 -19.03 21.78 -0.48
N SER A 31 -20.15 21.89 -1.18
CA SER A 31 -21.38 21.20 -0.83
C SER A 31 -21.05 19.71 -0.69
N ASN A 32 -20.54 19.34 0.48
CA ASN A 32 -20.59 17.99 0.98
C ASN A 32 -22.08 17.66 1.05
N GLU A 33 -22.55 16.89 0.08
CA GLU A 33 -23.76 16.10 0.23
C GLU A 33 -23.57 15.27 1.51
N HIS A 34 -24.14 15.80 2.59
CA HIS A 34 -24.48 15.08 3.80
C HIS A 34 -25.47 14.01 3.34
N LEU A 35 -24.94 12.87 2.88
CA LEU A 35 -25.63 11.61 3.06
C LEU A 35 -25.65 11.40 4.56
N ASP A 36 -26.63 12.04 5.21
CA ASP A 36 -27.16 11.62 6.48
C ASP A 36 -27.64 10.19 6.25
N ASP A 37 -26.71 9.24 6.46
CA ASP A 37 -27.03 7.86 6.75
C ASP A 37 -28.00 7.94 7.92
N VAL A 38 -29.29 7.84 7.62
CA VAL A 38 -30.35 7.61 8.57
C VAL A 38 -29.94 6.33 9.30
N GLU A 39 -29.29 6.51 10.46
CA GLU A 39 -29.05 5.46 11.43
C GLU A 39 -30.42 5.01 11.91
N ASP A 40 -31.02 4.11 11.11
CA ASP A 40 -32.14 3.30 11.53
C ASP A 40 -31.64 2.49 12.72
N GLN A 41 -31.84 3.03 13.93
CA GLN A 41 -31.61 2.36 15.21
C GLN A 41 -32.66 1.26 15.43
N GLY A 42 -32.99 0.52 14.38
CA GLY A 42 -33.68 -0.74 14.43
C GLY A 42 -32.95 -1.61 15.42
N LYS A 43 -33.54 -1.77 16.60
CA LYS A 43 -33.08 -2.61 17.70
C LYS A 43 -32.78 -3.98 17.12
N VAL A 44 -31.50 -4.26 16.85
CA VAL A 44 -31.08 -5.53 16.25
C VAL A 44 -31.57 -6.61 17.22
N PRO A 45 -32.42 -7.55 16.77
CA PRO A 45 -32.94 -8.58 17.65
C PRO A 45 -31.73 -9.28 18.29
N GLU A 46 -31.75 -9.41 19.62
CA GLU A 46 -30.77 -10.20 20.37
C GLU A 46 -30.87 -11.64 19.87
N CYS A 47 -30.10 -11.95 18.82
CA CYS A 47 -29.92 -13.29 18.34
C CYS A 47 -29.26 -14.06 19.48
N ASP A 48 -29.95 -15.07 20.01
CA ASP A 48 -29.44 -15.91 21.09
C ASP A 48 -28.10 -16.51 20.65
N SER A 49 -27.00 -15.98 21.20
CA SER A 49 -25.63 -16.35 20.82
C SER A 49 -25.41 -17.85 20.96
N THR A 50 -26.13 -18.50 21.87
CA THR A 50 -26.10 -19.95 22.09
C THR A 50 -26.57 -20.71 20.86
N GLN A 51 -27.68 -20.28 20.25
CA GLN A 51 -28.23 -20.91 19.05
C GLN A 51 -27.28 -20.73 17.87
N SER A 52 -26.74 -19.53 17.68
CA SER A 52 -25.76 -19.21 16.63
C SER A 52 -24.54 -20.13 16.71
N LEU A 53 -23.93 -20.27 17.90
CA LEU A 53 -22.78 -21.13 18.12
C LEU A 53 -23.09 -22.60 17.86
N SER A 54 -24.24 -23.10 18.33
CA SER A 54 -24.64 -24.49 18.12
C SER A 54 -24.87 -24.83 16.65
N PHE A 55 -25.46 -23.89 15.90
CA PHE A 55 -25.66 -24.02 14.46
C PHE A 55 -24.32 -24.04 13.74
N ALA A 56 -23.44 -23.07 14.04
CA ALA A 56 -22.13 -22.96 13.42
C ALA A 56 -21.33 -24.26 13.64
N GLN A 57 -21.28 -24.77 14.87
CA GLN A 57 -20.57 -26.01 15.17
C GLN A 57 -21.13 -27.22 14.40
N ARG A 58 -22.46 -27.36 14.30
CA ARG A 58 -23.07 -28.42 13.48
C ARG A 58 -22.78 -28.23 12.00
N PHE A 59 -22.84 -26.99 11.50
CA PHE A 59 -22.49 -26.64 10.13
C PHE A 59 -21.07 -27.11 9.79
N ARG A 60 -20.10 -26.86 10.67
CA ARG A 60 -18.70 -27.29 10.49
C ARG A 60 -18.53 -28.81 10.50
N ILE A 61 -19.20 -29.51 11.42
CA ILE A 61 -19.05 -30.96 11.60
C ILE A 61 -19.78 -31.76 10.52
N VAL A 62 -20.98 -31.31 10.13
CA VAL A 62 -21.89 -32.08 9.26
C VAL A 62 -21.59 -31.86 7.78
N LEU A 63 -21.32 -30.62 7.37
CA LEU A 63 -21.07 -30.32 5.97
C LEU A 63 -19.61 -30.64 5.61
N PRO A 64 -19.33 -31.24 4.45
CA PRO A 64 -17.97 -31.39 3.93
C PRO A 64 -17.35 -30.04 3.58
N GLN A 65 -16.01 -29.97 3.53
CA GLN A 65 -15.27 -28.72 3.33
C GLN A 65 -15.73 -27.96 2.10
N GLU A 66 -15.94 -28.66 0.98
CA GLU A 66 -16.30 -28.06 -0.30
C GLU A 66 -17.63 -27.32 -0.23
N LEU A 67 -18.62 -27.86 0.50
CA LEU A 67 -19.90 -27.18 0.69
C LEU A 67 -19.76 -25.97 1.62
N ARG A 68 -18.86 -26.03 2.61
CA ARG A 68 -18.58 -24.89 3.49
C ARG A 68 -17.88 -23.77 2.75
N ASP A 69 -16.91 -24.09 1.89
CA ASP A 69 -16.20 -23.12 1.05
C ASP A 69 -17.17 -22.35 0.14
N MET A 70 -18.17 -23.00 -0.45
CA MET A 70 -19.23 -22.32 -1.23
C MET A 70 -20.04 -21.33 -0.38
N VAL A 71 -20.34 -21.70 0.87
CA VAL A 71 -21.07 -20.81 1.79
C VAL A 71 -20.17 -19.65 2.21
N TYR A 72 -18.89 -19.90 2.50
CA TYR A 72 -17.92 -18.85 2.80
C TYR A 72 -17.78 -17.89 1.63
N ASP A 73 -17.72 -18.39 0.39
CA ASP A 73 -17.71 -17.57 -0.82
C ASP A 73 -18.95 -16.68 -0.91
N PHE A 74 -20.14 -17.21 -0.61
CA PHE A 74 -21.37 -16.42 -0.58
C PHE A 74 -21.35 -15.33 0.51
N LEU A 75 -20.98 -15.69 1.75
CA LEU A 75 -20.93 -14.77 2.89
C LEU A 75 -19.92 -13.64 2.69
N SER A 76 -18.87 -13.92 1.94
CA SER A 76 -17.80 -12.97 1.67
C SER A 76 -17.87 -12.39 0.25
N HIS A 77 -18.88 -12.73 -0.55
CA HIS A 77 -19.18 -12.12 -1.85
C HIS A 77 -19.39 -10.60 -1.78
N PRO A 78 -20.09 -10.02 -0.77
CA PRO A 78 -20.21 -8.57 -0.66
C PRO A 78 -18.91 -7.91 -0.20
N LEU A 79 -17.90 -8.68 0.22
CA LEU A 79 -16.61 -8.14 0.58
C LEU A 79 -15.74 -7.99 -0.67
N GLU A 80 -15.43 -6.74 -1.00
CA GLU A 80 -14.43 -6.39 -1.99
C GLU A 80 -13.03 -6.88 -1.59
N ASP A 81 -12.06 -6.69 -2.48
CA ASP A 81 -10.63 -6.82 -2.19
C ASP A 81 -10.27 -6.21 -0.82
N ILE A 82 -9.35 -6.83 -0.09
CA ILE A 82 -8.89 -6.29 1.19
C ILE A 82 -8.00 -5.09 0.89
N VAL A 83 -8.58 -3.90 0.91
CA VAL A 83 -7.83 -2.65 0.78
C VAL A 83 -7.40 -2.20 2.17
N VAL A 84 -6.13 -2.43 2.50
CA VAL A 84 -5.54 -1.94 3.74
C VAL A 84 -5.26 -0.44 3.59
N ARG A 85 -5.99 0.36 4.37
CA ARG A 85 -5.86 1.82 4.36
C ARG A 85 -4.71 2.22 5.26
N ARG A 86 -3.99 3.29 4.87
CA ARG A 86 -2.90 3.84 5.69
C ARG A 86 -3.32 4.14 7.14
N SER A 87 -4.58 4.54 7.37
CA SER A 87 -5.13 4.80 8.70
C SER A 87 -5.30 3.55 9.57
N GLU A 88 -5.41 2.37 8.96
CA GLU A 88 -5.55 1.10 9.67
C GLU A 88 -4.20 0.60 10.18
N VAL A 89 -3.13 0.83 9.42
CA VAL A 89 -1.76 0.37 9.74
C VAL A 89 -0.88 1.41 10.44
N ASN A 90 -1.02 2.68 10.08
CA ASN A 90 -0.29 3.78 10.69
C ASN A 90 -1.24 4.50 11.62
N HIS A 91 -1.19 4.12 12.89
CA HIS A 91 -1.80 4.89 13.95
C HIS A 91 -1.08 6.24 14.03
N SER A 92 -1.62 7.25 13.35
CA SER A 92 -1.35 8.66 13.69
C SER A 92 -1.48 8.86 15.20
N PRO A 93 -0.81 9.86 15.81
CA PRO A 93 -0.68 9.97 17.26
C PRO A 93 -2.01 9.73 17.98
N VAL A 94 -1.90 8.94 19.04
CA VAL A 94 -2.92 8.28 19.88
C VAL A 94 -4.24 9.05 20.09
N HIS A 95 -4.21 10.38 19.99
CA HIS A 95 -5.33 11.29 20.22
C HIS A 95 -6.39 11.29 19.09
N LYS A 96 -6.13 10.65 17.95
CA LYS A 96 -7.11 10.44 16.87
C LYS A 96 -7.40 8.95 16.62
N ARG A 97 -7.28 8.11 17.64
CA ARG A 97 -7.73 6.71 17.59
C ARG A 97 -9.25 6.65 17.47
N THR A 98 -9.77 6.74 16.26
CA THR A 98 -11.10 6.18 15.99
C THR A 98 -10.95 4.66 16.09
N VAL A 99 -11.76 4.03 16.93
CA VAL A 99 -11.94 2.57 16.95
C VAL A 99 -12.08 2.12 15.49
N PRO A 100 -11.34 1.08 15.04
CA PRO A 100 -11.49 0.57 13.68
C PRO A 100 -12.99 0.33 13.46
N ARG A 101 -13.58 1.04 12.49
CA ARG A 101 -15.00 0.84 12.15
C ARG A 101 -15.12 -0.64 11.76
N LYS A 102 -15.94 -1.41 12.48
CA LYS A 102 -16.32 -2.77 12.06
C LYS A 102 -16.80 -2.67 10.62
N ARG A 103 -16.27 -3.47 9.70
CA ARG A 103 -16.77 -3.49 8.33
C ARG A 103 -18.17 -4.07 8.37
N LYS A 104 -19.06 -3.58 7.50
CA LYS A 104 -20.51 -3.82 7.54
C LYS A 104 -20.90 -5.31 7.47
N PHE A 105 -19.98 -6.19 7.06
CA PHE A 105 -20.20 -7.63 6.88
C PHE A 105 -19.29 -8.52 7.75
N ASP A 106 -18.65 -7.95 8.80
CA ASP A 106 -17.71 -8.69 9.65
C ASP A 106 -18.37 -9.66 10.65
N ILE A 107 -19.70 -9.64 10.79
CA ILE A 107 -20.37 -10.43 11.84
C ILE A 107 -20.14 -11.94 11.68
N HIS A 108 -20.02 -12.43 10.46
CA HIS A 108 -19.74 -13.84 10.16
C HIS A 108 -18.27 -14.23 10.41
N PHE A 109 -17.40 -13.25 10.66
CA PHE A 109 -16.00 -13.43 11.01
C PHE A 109 -15.75 -13.23 12.51
N ASP A 110 -16.75 -12.79 13.28
CA ASP A 110 -16.63 -12.48 14.70
C ASP A 110 -16.63 -13.79 15.53
N PRO A 111 -15.52 -14.14 16.21
CA PRO A 111 -15.43 -15.37 17.02
C PRO A 111 -16.52 -15.48 18.08
N SER A 112 -17.04 -14.34 18.57
CA SER A 112 -18.09 -14.34 19.60
C SER A 112 -19.45 -14.76 19.07
N VAL A 113 -19.67 -14.71 17.75
CA VAL A 113 -20.95 -15.01 17.12
C VAL A 113 -20.95 -16.41 16.51
N VAL A 114 -19.89 -16.76 15.78
CA VAL A 114 -19.80 -18.05 15.04
C VAL A 114 -18.92 -19.09 15.72
N GLY A 115 -18.20 -18.70 16.78
CA GLY A 115 -17.22 -19.55 17.46
C GLY A 115 -15.84 -19.43 16.83
N HIS A 116 -14.81 -19.58 17.66
CA HIS A 116 -13.42 -19.31 17.29
C HIS A 116 -12.95 -20.15 16.09
N ASP A 117 -13.21 -21.45 16.12
CA ASP A 117 -12.73 -22.36 15.07
C ASP A 117 -13.31 -22.03 13.69
N ILE A 118 -14.59 -21.65 13.63
CA ILE A 118 -15.26 -21.32 12.38
C ILE A 118 -14.81 -19.95 11.89
N ALA A 119 -14.68 -18.98 12.80
CA ALA A 119 -14.10 -17.69 12.45
C ALA A 119 -12.71 -17.85 11.84
N MET A 120 -11.84 -18.68 12.43
CA MET A 120 -10.52 -18.98 11.86
C MET A 120 -10.61 -19.63 10.47
N GLU A 121 -11.50 -20.61 10.29
CA GLU A 121 -11.67 -21.32 9.01
C GLU A 121 -12.18 -20.38 7.90
N VAL A 122 -13.17 -19.54 8.22
CA VAL A 122 -13.73 -18.54 7.28
C VAL A 122 -12.68 -17.48 6.93
N VAL A 123 -11.91 -16.99 7.91
CA VAL A 123 -10.85 -16.00 7.68
C VAL A 123 -9.73 -16.56 6.81
N ASP A 124 -9.29 -17.79 7.08
CA ASP A 124 -8.30 -18.50 6.25
C ASP A 124 -8.78 -18.61 4.79
N HIS A 125 -10.02 -19.09 4.58
CA HIS A 125 -10.63 -19.15 3.25
C HIS A 125 -10.68 -17.77 2.56
N TYR A 126 -11.09 -16.74 3.30
CA TYR A 126 -11.20 -15.39 2.78
C TYR A 126 -9.83 -14.80 2.40
N TYR A 127 -8.79 -14.97 3.20
CA TYR A 127 -7.44 -14.52 2.85
C TYR A 127 -6.86 -15.24 1.62
N ARG A 128 -7.14 -16.54 1.46
CA ARG A 128 -6.64 -17.32 0.31
C ARG A 128 -7.26 -16.92 -1.03
N ARG A 129 -8.50 -16.42 -1.03
CA ARG A 129 -9.19 -16.08 -2.30
C ARG A 129 -9.05 -14.62 -2.70
N THR A 130 -8.90 -13.74 -1.71
CA THR A 130 -9.04 -12.29 -1.89
C THR A 130 -7.74 -11.63 -2.30
N LEU A 131 -7.81 -10.58 -3.13
CA LEU A 131 -6.64 -9.75 -3.41
C LEU A 131 -6.36 -8.84 -2.22
N PHE A 132 -5.16 -8.94 -1.68
CA PHE A 132 -4.68 -8.09 -0.60
C PHE A 132 -4.03 -6.82 -1.18
N VAL A 133 -4.72 -5.68 -1.11
CA VAL A 133 -4.31 -4.41 -1.72
C VAL A 133 -3.70 -3.49 -0.68
N VAL A 134 -2.41 -3.21 -0.84
CA VAL A 134 -1.65 -2.26 -0.02
C VAL A 134 -1.44 -0.98 -0.82
N GLN A 135 -2.00 0.13 -0.30
CA GLN A 135 -2.04 1.43 -0.98
C GLN A 135 -0.68 2.14 -1.11
N ASP A 136 0.30 1.75 -0.30
CA ASP A 136 1.67 2.22 -0.36
C ASP A 136 2.61 1.13 0.16
N VAL A 137 3.70 0.85 -0.55
CA VAL A 137 4.73 -0.12 -0.14
C VAL A 137 5.29 0.13 1.26
N ASP A 138 5.28 1.38 1.75
CA ASP A 138 5.71 1.69 3.12
C ASP A 138 4.86 0.98 4.20
N ASP A 139 3.61 0.66 3.86
CA ASP A 139 2.61 0.09 4.75
C ASP A 139 2.59 -1.45 4.72
N LEU A 140 3.34 -2.07 3.81
CA LEU A 140 3.25 -3.49 3.50
C LEU A 140 3.51 -4.40 4.71
N ILE A 141 4.60 -4.19 5.45
CA ILE A 141 4.94 -5.03 6.62
C ILE A 141 3.82 -4.96 7.65
N ASN A 142 3.41 -3.75 8.03
CA ASN A 142 2.34 -3.54 9.01
C ASN A 142 1.01 -4.11 8.53
N ALA A 143 0.73 -4.06 7.23
CA ALA A 143 -0.47 -4.65 6.63
C ALA A 143 -0.45 -6.18 6.75
N LEU A 144 0.70 -6.82 6.51
CA LEU A 144 0.86 -8.28 6.61
C LEU A 144 0.72 -8.81 8.04
N ASP A 145 1.01 -7.97 9.04
CA ASP A 145 0.91 -8.27 10.48
C ASP A 145 -0.41 -7.80 11.11
N LEU A 146 -1.34 -7.25 10.32
CA LEU A 146 -2.61 -6.74 10.81
C LEU A 146 -3.66 -7.85 10.88
N ASP A 147 -4.01 -8.28 12.10
CA ASP A 147 -5.17 -9.16 12.34
C ASP A 147 -6.48 -8.38 12.21
N LEU A 148 -6.96 -8.28 10.96
CA LEU A 148 -8.17 -7.54 10.59
C LEU A 148 -9.43 -8.05 11.31
N PHE A 149 -9.51 -9.35 11.59
CA PHE A 149 -10.70 -10.01 12.10
C PHE A 149 -10.61 -10.39 13.58
N ARG A 150 -9.47 -10.14 14.23
CA ARG A 150 -9.21 -10.48 15.64
C ARG A 150 -9.38 -11.97 15.93
N THR A 151 -8.99 -12.80 14.96
CA THR A 151 -9.08 -14.26 15.05
C THR A 151 -7.76 -14.91 15.43
N GLY A 152 -6.68 -14.13 15.53
CA GLY A 152 -5.30 -14.60 15.64
C GLY A 152 -4.68 -14.99 14.28
N GLN A 153 -5.47 -15.01 13.20
CA GLN A 153 -4.98 -15.33 11.86
C GLN A 153 -4.40 -14.10 11.17
N LEU A 154 -3.11 -14.13 10.88
CA LEU A 154 -2.42 -13.05 10.18
C LEU A 154 -2.47 -13.23 8.66
N PRO A 155 -2.66 -12.16 7.87
CA PRO A 155 -2.62 -12.22 6.41
C PRO A 155 -1.36 -12.92 5.87
N ARG A 156 -0.20 -12.68 6.50
CA ARG A 156 1.10 -13.25 6.06
C ARG A 156 1.15 -14.77 5.97
N GLU A 157 0.25 -15.46 6.66
CA GLU A 157 0.21 -16.92 6.67
C GLU A 157 -0.65 -17.52 5.53
N HIS A 158 -1.57 -16.73 4.96
CA HIS A 158 -2.67 -17.26 4.16
C HIS A 158 -2.80 -16.62 2.79
N ILE A 159 -2.40 -15.36 2.64
CA ILE A 159 -2.56 -14.64 1.37
C ILE A 159 -1.67 -15.23 0.27
N ASN A 160 -2.21 -15.24 -0.94
CA ASN A 160 -1.53 -15.69 -2.15
C ASN A 160 -1.59 -14.65 -3.28
N ARG A 161 -2.33 -13.55 -3.10
CA ARG A 161 -2.54 -12.52 -4.11
C ARG A 161 -2.35 -11.17 -3.44
N VAL A 162 -1.30 -10.47 -3.82
CA VAL A 162 -0.93 -9.20 -3.21
C VAL A 162 -0.81 -8.15 -4.30
N ARG A 163 -1.43 -6.99 -4.10
CA ARG A 163 -1.22 -5.80 -4.92
C ARG A 163 -0.57 -4.72 -4.07
N VAL A 164 0.55 -4.18 -4.53
CA VAL A 164 1.29 -3.13 -3.81
C VAL A 164 1.46 -1.93 -4.72
N ASP A 165 1.03 -0.78 -4.22
CA ASP A 165 1.22 0.51 -4.88
C ASP A 165 2.54 1.16 -4.46
N ILE A 166 3.28 1.66 -5.44
CA ILE A 166 4.53 2.40 -5.23
C ILE A 166 4.30 3.83 -5.71
N ARG A 167 4.12 4.75 -4.77
CA ARG A 167 3.76 6.15 -5.02
C ARG A 167 5.00 7.03 -5.22
N THR A 168 5.42 7.15 -6.47
CA THR A 168 6.62 7.92 -6.86
C THR A 168 6.53 9.42 -6.57
N HIS A 169 5.34 10.01 -6.68
CA HIS A 169 5.11 11.44 -6.44
C HIS A 169 5.39 11.88 -5.00
N CYS A 170 5.36 10.96 -4.04
CA CYS A 170 5.62 11.25 -2.62
C CYS A 170 7.08 11.02 -2.20
N HIS A 171 7.99 10.64 -3.10
CA HIS A 171 9.35 10.23 -2.74
C HIS A 171 10.13 11.33 -2.00
N GLU A 172 10.09 12.58 -2.45
CA GLU A 172 10.79 13.69 -1.77
C GLU A 172 10.26 13.90 -0.34
N PHE A 173 8.93 13.90 -0.18
CA PHE A 173 8.30 14.01 1.13
C PHE A 173 8.69 12.85 2.04
N LYS A 174 8.64 11.62 1.52
CA LYS A 174 9.09 10.42 2.25
C LYS A 174 10.55 10.53 2.64
N ALA A 175 11.43 10.96 1.73
CA ALA A 175 12.85 11.16 2.00
C ALA A 175 13.07 12.14 3.15
N SER A 176 12.31 13.24 3.21
CA SER A 176 12.38 14.21 4.31
C SER A 176 11.95 13.64 5.67
N GLN A 177 11.15 12.57 5.68
CA GLN A 177 10.71 11.87 6.90
C GLN A 177 11.68 10.77 7.35
N LEU A 178 12.63 10.36 6.50
CA LEU A 178 13.62 9.35 6.86
C LEU A 178 14.62 9.95 7.84
N LYS A 179 14.77 9.32 9.01
CA LYS A 179 15.81 9.65 9.97
C LYS A 179 17.02 8.77 9.70
N GLY A 180 18.18 9.35 9.44
CA GLY A 180 19.44 8.63 9.26
C GLY A 180 19.86 8.44 7.80
N LEU A 181 20.60 7.35 7.53
CA LEU A 181 21.19 7.05 6.22
C LEU A 181 20.30 6.19 5.31
N GLU A 182 19.09 5.84 5.75
CA GLU A 182 18.15 5.06 4.94
C GLU A 182 17.59 5.92 3.80
N THR A 183 17.62 5.38 2.59
CA THR A 183 16.99 5.99 1.41
C THR A 183 15.57 5.43 1.22
N VAL A 184 14.70 6.19 0.53
CA VAL A 184 13.35 5.73 0.17
C VAL A 184 13.41 4.40 -0.56
N TYR A 185 14.37 4.25 -1.47
CA TYR A 185 14.60 3.02 -2.22
C TYR A 185 14.95 1.84 -1.31
N GLN A 186 15.89 1.99 -0.38
CA GLN A 186 16.22 0.94 0.58
C GLN A 186 15.01 0.50 1.40
N ARG A 187 14.17 1.44 1.83
CA ARG A 187 12.92 1.13 2.53
C ARG A 187 11.94 0.34 1.66
N ILE A 188 11.75 0.75 0.40
CA ILE A 188 10.94 0.02 -0.58
C ILE A 188 11.47 -1.42 -0.72
N GLY A 189 12.78 -1.59 -0.88
CA GLY A 189 13.42 -2.90 -1.01
C GLY A 189 13.20 -3.78 0.21
N ARG A 190 13.41 -3.24 1.41
CA ARG A 190 13.16 -3.95 2.67
C ARG A 190 11.71 -4.39 2.80
N ASN A 191 10.77 -3.50 2.50
CA ASN A 191 9.35 -3.81 2.62
C ASN A 191 8.91 -4.84 1.58
N LEU A 192 9.37 -4.76 0.33
CA LEU A 192 9.08 -5.81 -0.66
C LEU A 192 9.74 -7.15 -0.32
N HIS A 193 10.90 -7.14 0.34
CA HIS A 193 11.56 -8.36 0.80
C HIS A 193 10.73 -9.11 1.85
N SER A 194 9.86 -8.43 2.62
CA SER A 194 8.99 -9.11 3.59
C SER A 194 7.98 -10.05 2.93
N LEU A 195 7.77 -9.97 1.61
CA LEU A 195 6.96 -10.94 0.87
C LEU A 195 7.59 -12.34 0.82
N LEU A 196 8.90 -12.45 1.04
CA LEU A 196 9.59 -13.73 1.19
C LEU A 196 9.32 -14.38 2.56
N GLU A 197 8.76 -13.62 3.50
CA GLU A 197 8.37 -14.11 4.83
C GLU A 197 6.92 -14.61 4.85
N LEU A 198 6.22 -14.63 3.70
CA LEU A 198 4.90 -15.24 3.58
C LEU A 198 5.04 -16.77 3.67
N LYS A 199 4.13 -17.42 4.39
CA LYS A 199 4.15 -18.89 4.55
C LYS A 199 4.12 -19.62 3.20
N ASN A 200 3.35 -19.08 2.26
CA ASN A 200 3.16 -19.63 0.91
C ASN A 200 3.76 -18.72 -0.18
N TYR A 201 4.90 -18.08 0.07
CA TYR A 201 5.46 -17.08 -0.86
C TYR A 201 5.64 -17.61 -2.29
N GLN A 202 5.96 -18.89 -2.49
CA GLN A 202 6.17 -19.48 -3.82
C GLN A 202 4.91 -19.55 -4.68
N SER A 203 3.71 -19.60 -4.08
CA SER A 203 2.44 -19.54 -4.81
C SER A 203 1.88 -18.13 -4.88
N CYS A 204 2.58 -17.15 -4.31
CA CYS A 204 2.14 -15.77 -4.25
C CYS A 204 2.23 -15.10 -5.63
N LYS A 205 1.13 -14.45 -6.02
CA LYS A 205 1.02 -13.57 -7.19
C LYS A 205 1.08 -12.13 -6.71
N LEU A 206 2.17 -11.45 -7.06
CA LEU A 206 2.42 -10.06 -6.71
C LEU A 206 2.11 -9.15 -7.90
N HIS A 207 1.22 -8.19 -7.70
CA HIS A 207 0.88 -7.12 -8.62
C HIS A 207 1.48 -5.80 -8.13
N LEU A 208 2.63 -5.40 -8.67
CA LEU A 208 3.26 -4.11 -8.37
C LEU A 208 2.70 -3.02 -9.28
N ARG A 209 2.15 -1.96 -8.68
CA ARG A 209 1.67 -0.78 -9.42
C ARG A 209 2.54 0.43 -9.13
N ILE A 210 3.25 0.90 -10.14
CA ILE A 210 4.02 2.14 -10.03
C ILE A 210 3.07 3.30 -10.33
N ARG A 211 2.74 4.07 -9.29
CA ARG A 211 1.78 5.19 -9.33
C ARG A 211 2.53 6.51 -9.53
N THR A 212 2.29 7.17 -10.65
CA THR A 212 2.85 8.49 -10.98
C THR A 212 1.73 9.52 -11.09
N TRP A 213 1.95 10.76 -10.66
CA TRP A 213 0.98 11.82 -10.98
C TRP A 213 1.12 12.19 -12.47
N GLY A 214 0.00 12.31 -13.19
CA GLY A 214 0.00 12.60 -14.62
C GLY A 214 0.32 14.08 -14.87
N GLY A 215 1.20 14.35 -15.83
CA GLY A 215 1.42 15.72 -16.35
C GLY A 215 2.49 16.59 -15.68
N SER A 216 3.37 16.07 -14.81
CA SER A 216 4.27 16.89 -13.97
C SER A 216 5.75 16.41 -13.99
N PRO A 217 6.78 17.28 -13.79
CA PRO A 217 8.21 17.08 -14.09
C PRO A 217 8.97 15.95 -13.33
N ARG A 218 8.25 15.08 -12.62
CA ARG A 218 8.80 13.99 -11.79
C ARG A 218 8.96 12.66 -12.54
N ILE A 219 8.96 12.70 -13.87
CA ILE A 219 9.21 11.51 -14.71
C ILE A 219 10.59 10.87 -14.41
N HIS A 220 11.55 11.65 -13.92
CA HIS A 220 12.84 11.15 -13.48
C HIS A 220 12.73 10.23 -12.25
N GLU A 221 11.88 10.55 -11.26
CA GLU A 221 11.63 9.68 -10.10
C GLU A 221 10.95 8.38 -10.50
N TYR A 222 10.05 8.43 -11.48
CA TYR A 222 9.46 7.22 -12.06
C TYR A 222 10.53 6.29 -12.65
N TYR A 223 11.43 6.80 -13.50
CA TYR A 223 12.49 5.97 -14.08
C TYR A 223 13.52 5.50 -13.05
N ARG A 224 13.88 6.32 -12.06
CA ARG A 224 14.73 5.90 -10.94
C ARG A 224 14.09 4.75 -10.15
N THR A 225 12.78 4.84 -9.90
CA THR A 225 12.02 3.78 -9.23
C THR A 225 12.05 2.48 -10.04
N ILE A 226 11.80 2.54 -11.34
CA ILE A 226 11.91 1.36 -12.21
C ILE A 226 13.31 0.77 -12.19
N HIS A 227 14.34 1.62 -12.31
CA HIS A 227 15.73 1.20 -12.27
C HIS A 227 16.05 0.42 -10.99
N TYR A 228 15.68 0.98 -9.84
CA TYR A 228 15.90 0.38 -8.54
C TYR A 228 15.09 -0.92 -8.34
N LEU A 229 13.83 -0.93 -8.74
CA LEU A 229 12.96 -2.10 -8.60
C LEU A 229 13.46 -3.32 -9.37
N ARG A 230 14.30 -3.16 -10.39
CA ARG A 230 14.73 -4.32 -11.20
C ARG A 230 15.45 -5.38 -10.41
N GLY A 231 16.36 -4.99 -9.53
CA GLY A 231 17.06 -5.95 -8.67
C GLY A 231 16.09 -6.72 -7.77
N ILE A 232 15.12 -6.00 -7.19
CA ILE A 232 14.12 -6.58 -6.28
C ILE A 232 13.16 -7.50 -7.03
N VAL A 233 12.63 -7.07 -8.17
CA VAL A 233 11.72 -7.89 -8.98
C VAL A 233 12.41 -9.18 -9.44
N LYS A 234 13.66 -9.10 -9.91
CA LYS A 234 14.43 -10.30 -10.27
C LYS A 234 14.64 -11.22 -9.08
N MET A 235 15.00 -10.67 -7.92
CA MET A 235 15.16 -11.44 -6.68
C MET A 235 13.87 -12.16 -6.29
N LEU A 236 12.72 -11.47 -6.28
CA LEU A 236 11.42 -12.07 -5.94
C LEU A 236 11.01 -13.15 -6.96
N LYS A 237 11.19 -12.90 -8.26
CA LYS A 237 10.94 -13.89 -9.32
C LYS A 237 11.83 -15.13 -9.15
N ASN A 238 13.11 -14.95 -8.86
CA ASN A 238 14.05 -16.05 -8.62
C ASN A 238 13.71 -16.86 -7.37
N ALA A 239 13.07 -16.25 -6.38
CA ALA A 239 12.53 -16.95 -5.22
C ALA A 239 11.23 -17.72 -5.53
N GLY A 240 10.66 -17.57 -6.73
CA GLY A 240 9.44 -18.25 -7.16
C GLY A 240 8.16 -17.40 -7.10
N ILE A 241 8.22 -16.14 -6.67
CA ILE A 241 7.05 -15.26 -6.67
C ILE A 241 6.68 -14.87 -8.11
N HIS A 242 5.40 -14.98 -8.46
CA HIS A 242 4.90 -14.51 -9.75
C HIS A 242 4.67 -13.00 -9.70
N VAL A 243 5.60 -12.21 -10.28
CA VAL A 243 5.55 -10.74 -10.25
C VAL A 243 5.03 -10.17 -11.56
N PHE A 244 3.93 -9.42 -11.50
CA PHE A 244 3.41 -8.56 -12.56
C PHE A 244 3.64 -7.10 -12.19
N VAL A 245 4.13 -6.29 -13.13
CA VAL A 245 4.46 -4.88 -12.90
C VAL A 245 3.72 -4.01 -13.89
N GLU A 246 2.96 -3.04 -13.39
CA GLU A 246 2.27 -2.05 -14.21
C GLU A 246 2.60 -0.62 -13.80
N HIS A 247 2.55 0.28 -14.77
CA HIS A 247 2.53 1.72 -14.55
C HIS A 247 1.08 2.22 -14.59
N VAL A 248 0.68 2.99 -13.58
CA VAL A 248 -0.65 3.61 -13.52
C VAL A 248 -0.55 5.10 -13.21
N PRO A 249 -0.85 5.97 -14.18
CA PRO A 249 -1.00 7.40 -13.93
C PRO A 249 -2.18 7.66 -12.97
N ILE A 250 -1.99 8.52 -11.97
CA ILE A 250 -2.99 8.82 -10.94
C ILE A 250 -4.26 9.42 -11.55
N ASP A 251 -4.11 10.30 -12.54
CA ASP A 251 -5.23 11.00 -13.16
C ASP A 251 -6.02 10.13 -14.14
N GLN A 252 -5.51 8.93 -14.45
CA GLN A 252 -6.13 8.00 -15.41
C GLN A 252 -6.72 6.76 -14.72
N SER A 253 -7.06 6.86 -13.43
CA SER A 253 -7.49 5.72 -12.62
C SER A 253 -8.72 4.95 -13.14
N ARG A 254 -9.41 5.38 -14.20
CA ARG A 254 -10.64 4.75 -14.68
C ARG A 254 -10.72 4.40 -16.18
N THR A 255 -9.94 4.97 -17.10
CA THR A 255 -10.29 4.83 -18.54
C THR A 255 -9.16 4.79 -19.57
N SER A 256 -7.87 4.90 -19.23
CA SER A 256 -6.82 4.93 -20.26
C SER A 256 -5.50 4.31 -19.81
N GLY A 257 -5.19 3.14 -20.39
CA GLY A 257 -3.86 2.53 -20.53
C GLY A 257 -2.99 2.44 -19.28
N SER A 258 -3.16 1.41 -18.46
CA SER A 258 -2.02 0.93 -17.67
C SER A 258 -0.96 0.39 -18.63
N GLY A 259 0.30 0.77 -18.39
CA GLY A 259 1.42 0.22 -19.15
C GLY A 259 1.93 -1.03 -18.47
N ASP A 260 1.74 -2.20 -19.09
CA ASP A 260 2.40 -3.43 -18.62
C ASP A 260 3.92 -3.28 -18.82
N LEU A 261 4.67 -3.38 -17.72
CA LEU A 261 6.12 -3.30 -17.71
C LEU A 261 6.78 -4.66 -17.47
N THR A 262 5.99 -5.72 -17.24
CA THR A 262 6.45 -7.00 -16.70
C THR A 262 7.61 -7.60 -17.48
N SER A 263 7.52 -7.65 -18.81
CA SER A 263 8.56 -8.21 -19.69
C SER A 263 9.85 -7.37 -19.70
N GLN A 264 9.77 -6.08 -19.39
CA GLN A 264 10.95 -5.20 -19.41
C GLN A 264 11.90 -5.51 -18.25
N PHE A 265 11.37 -6.02 -17.13
CA PHE A 265 12.18 -6.45 -15.99
C PHE A 265 13.01 -7.71 -16.29
N ASP A 266 12.61 -8.47 -17.32
CA ASP A 266 13.27 -9.71 -17.76
C ASP A 266 14.31 -9.46 -18.85
N LEU A 267 14.47 -8.21 -19.33
CA LEU A 267 15.47 -7.87 -20.33
C LEU A 267 16.90 -8.21 -19.85
N PRO A 268 17.78 -8.65 -20.77
CA PRO A 268 19.21 -8.74 -20.53
C PRO A 268 19.79 -7.42 -20.01
N GLU A 269 20.95 -7.48 -19.35
CA GLU A 269 21.56 -6.27 -18.76
C GLU A 269 21.86 -5.18 -19.78
N GLU A 270 22.41 -5.57 -20.93
CA GLU A 270 22.73 -4.62 -22.00
C GLU A 270 21.49 -3.89 -22.52
N ASP A 271 20.41 -4.62 -22.77
CA ASP A 271 19.17 -4.05 -23.30
C ASP A 271 18.42 -3.22 -22.26
N TRP A 272 18.51 -3.61 -20.98
CA TRP A 272 18.02 -2.78 -19.90
C TRP A 272 18.77 -1.45 -19.82
N VAL A 273 20.10 -1.46 -19.86
CA VAL A 273 20.92 -0.24 -19.81
C VAL A 273 20.59 0.67 -21.01
N LYS A 274 20.43 0.10 -22.21
CA LYS A 274 19.98 0.85 -23.41
C LYS A 274 18.60 1.47 -23.18
N LEU A 275 17.62 0.70 -22.69
CA LEU A 275 16.27 1.19 -22.41
C LEU A 275 16.26 2.31 -21.36
N GLN A 276 17.05 2.17 -20.29
CA GLN A 276 17.17 3.19 -19.25
C GLN A 276 17.81 4.47 -19.78
N LYS A 277 18.81 4.37 -20.67
CA LYS A 277 19.40 5.54 -21.33
C LYS A 277 18.36 6.31 -22.15
N VAL A 278 17.57 5.61 -22.97
CA VAL A 278 16.48 6.22 -23.77
C VAL A 278 15.46 6.92 -22.88
N ARG A 279 15.07 6.30 -21.76
CA ARG A 279 14.16 6.87 -20.77
C ARG A 279 14.70 8.14 -20.12
N LEU A 280 15.97 8.12 -19.70
CA LEU A 280 16.62 9.28 -19.10
C LEU A 280 16.78 10.43 -20.10
N GLU A 281 17.09 10.15 -21.36
CA GLU A 281 17.12 11.15 -22.43
C GLU A 281 15.73 11.75 -22.68
N TYR A 282 14.68 10.93 -22.70
CA TYR A 282 13.29 11.39 -22.79
C TYR A 282 12.91 12.27 -21.59
N ALA A 283 13.23 11.85 -20.36
CA ALA A 283 13.02 12.63 -19.15
C ALA A 283 13.70 14.01 -19.21
N ARG A 284 14.96 14.05 -19.66
CA ARG A 284 15.71 15.30 -19.84
C ARG A 284 15.05 16.24 -20.87
N LYS A 285 14.59 15.69 -22.00
CA LYS A 285 13.85 16.48 -23.02
C LYS A 285 12.54 17.04 -22.48
N GLN A 286 11.81 16.28 -21.67
CA GLN A 286 10.58 16.74 -21.03
C GLN A 286 10.84 17.88 -20.02
N ILE A 287 11.89 17.77 -19.20
CA ILE A 287 12.30 18.83 -18.28
C ILE A 287 12.65 20.11 -19.04
N ASN A 288 13.43 20.01 -20.13
CA ASN A 288 13.84 21.16 -20.95
C ASN A 288 12.71 21.79 -21.77
N SER A 289 11.61 21.08 -22.03
CA SER A 289 10.45 21.62 -22.74
C SER A 289 9.44 22.28 -21.80
N GLN A 290 9.45 21.91 -20.52
CA GLN A 290 8.63 22.52 -19.47
C GLN A 290 9.31 23.74 -18.80
N SER A 291 10.59 24.01 -19.08
CA SER A 291 11.37 25.11 -18.49
C SER A 291 11.02 26.52 -19.02
N LEU A 292 9.78 26.74 -19.48
CA LEU A 292 9.18 28.07 -19.62
C LEU A 292 8.38 28.50 -18.36
N VAL A 293 8.42 27.73 -17.27
CA VAL A 293 7.88 28.17 -15.96
C VAL A 293 8.98 28.10 -14.89
N PRO A 294 9.40 29.25 -14.29
CA PRO A 294 10.60 29.34 -13.46
C PRO A 294 10.31 28.92 -12.02
N TRP A 295 10.47 27.64 -11.68
CA TRP A 295 10.37 27.16 -10.28
C TRP A 295 11.46 26.16 -9.86
N ILE A 296 12.57 26.05 -10.58
CA ILE A 296 13.65 25.12 -10.19
C ILE A 296 14.98 25.84 -10.25
N ASN A 297 15.29 26.57 -9.18
CA ASN A 297 16.64 27.05 -8.87
C ASN A 297 16.86 26.96 -7.36
N VAL A 298 16.64 25.78 -6.78
CA VAL A 298 17.21 25.46 -5.48
C VAL A 298 17.56 23.98 -5.46
N TYR A 299 18.83 23.69 -5.15
CA TYR A 299 19.39 22.37 -4.84
C TYR A 299 19.85 21.49 -6.03
N LEU A 300 20.99 21.85 -6.61
CA LEU A 300 22.07 20.90 -6.92
C LEU A 300 23.24 21.16 -5.97
#